data_AF-A0A3M7RAI8-F1
#
_entry.id   AF-A0A3M7RAI8-F1
#
_cell.length_a   1.000
_cell.length_b   1.000
_cell.length_c   1.000
_cell.angle_alpha   90.00
_cell.angle_beta   90.00
_cell.angle_gamma   90.00
#
_symmetry.space_group_name_H-M   'P 1'
#
loop_
_entity.id
_entity.type
_entity.pdbx_description
1 polymer ?
#
loop_
_entity_poly.entity_id
_entity_poly.type
_entity_poly.pdbx_seq_one_letter_code
_entity_poly.pdbx_strand_id
1 'polypeptide(L)'
;MLAMSLANQSEIPRWIFKNSVKLNLKKLDKPVSHKTLFSALDIALNQDENDAITSIYNFWSNKVWIIKFNSAFNSQDIYNRKININGTNINLEDANKLPDLRRYCTFRFHFLPSNFKCELLKNFFDAFRIDGLRIEDISEENYKDRPLKNGVKRVKISYPKQTENIIKNLSRPANIFGLRCVVSIVGQKP
;
A
#
# COMPACT_ATOMS: atom_id res chain seq x y z
N MET A 1 2.26 -37.59 -9.85
CA MET A 1 2.70 -36.36 -9.17
C MET A 1 2.87 -35.29 -10.25
N LEU A 2 1.88 -34.42 -10.45
CA LEU A 2 1.92 -33.42 -11.53
C LEU A 2 2.89 -32.31 -11.11
N ALA A 3 4.07 -32.29 -11.72
CA ALA A 3 4.99 -31.16 -11.63
C ALA A 3 4.37 -29.99 -12.40
N MET A 4 3.77 -29.03 -11.68
CA MET A 4 3.46 -27.74 -12.28
C MET A 4 4.77 -26.98 -12.48
N SER A 5 5.15 -26.81 -13.74
CA SER A 5 6.17 -25.85 -14.14
C SER A 5 5.70 -24.45 -13.75
N LEU A 6 6.44 -23.80 -12.86
CA LEU A 6 6.34 -22.36 -12.65
C LEU A 6 6.97 -21.69 -13.86
N ALA A 7 6.14 -21.24 -14.80
CA ALA A 7 6.57 -20.37 -15.88
C ALA A 7 7.35 -19.18 -15.31
N ASN A 8 8.38 -18.75 -16.03
CA ASN A 8 9.19 -17.58 -15.70
C ASN A 8 8.27 -16.40 -15.33
N GLN A 9 8.50 -15.79 -14.16
CA GLN A 9 7.64 -14.71 -13.62
C GLN A 9 7.51 -13.50 -14.57
N SER A 10 8.35 -13.38 -15.60
CA SER A 10 8.32 -12.33 -16.62
C SER A 10 7.28 -12.54 -17.74
N GLU A 11 6.64 -13.72 -17.84
CA GLU A 11 5.75 -14.07 -18.96
C GLU A 11 4.28 -14.31 -18.56
N ILE A 12 3.91 -14.15 -17.29
CA ILE A 12 2.50 -14.30 -16.89
C ILE A 12 1.68 -13.16 -17.53
N PRO A 13 0.71 -13.46 -18.42
CA PRO A 13 -0.12 -12.43 -19.01
C PRO A 13 -0.81 -11.63 -17.90
N ARG A 14 -0.64 -10.31 -17.91
CA ARG A 14 -1.38 -9.44 -16.99
C ARG A 14 -2.86 -9.55 -17.34
N TRP A 15 -3.69 -9.93 -16.37
CA TRP A 15 -5.15 -9.91 -16.53
C TRP A 15 -5.61 -8.45 -16.70
N ILE A 16 -6.21 -8.13 -17.83
CA ILE A 16 -6.78 -6.81 -18.12
C ILE A 16 -8.30 -6.93 -18.06
N PHE A 17 -8.90 -6.25 -17.08
CA PHE A 17 -10.34 -6.17 -16.91
C PHE A 17 -10.88 -4.96 -17.67
N LYS A 18 -11.59 -5.21 -18.76
CA LYS A 18 -12.23 -4.14 -19.54
C LYS A 18 -13.51 -3.67 -18.84
N ASN A 19 -13.68 -2.35 -18.76
CA ASN A 19 -14.87 -1.68 -18.23
C ASN A 19 -15.39 -2.32 -16.93
N SER A 20 -14.51 -2.40 -15.94
CA SER A 20 -14.77 -3.10 -14.70
C SER A 20 -14.27 -2.31 -13.51
N VAL A 21 -14.94 -2.49 -12.38
CA VAL A 21 -14.45 -2.07 -11.06
C VAL A 21 -14.06 -3.28 -10.23
N LYS A 22 -13.22 -3.05 -9.23
CA LYS A 22 -12.83 -4.03 -8.23
C LYS A 22 -13.31 -3.58 -6.85
N LEU A 23 -13.91 -4.51 -6.14
CA LEU A 23 -14.28 -4.36 -4.75
C LEU A 23 -13.39 -5.26 -3.89
N ASN A 24 -12.54 -4.65 -3.06
CA ASN A 24 -11.55 -5.34 -2.24
C ASN A 24 -12.01 -5.45 -0.79
N LEU A 25 -12.49 -6.64 -0.44
CA LEU A 25 -13.04 -6.99 0.87
C LEU A 25 -11.97 -7.52 1.85
N LYS A 26 -10.68 -7.42 1.55
CA LYS A 26 -9.60 -7.90 2.44
C LYS A 26 -9.60 -7.24 3.82
N LYS A 27 -10.19 -6.04 3.94
CA LYS A 27 -10.38 -5.34 5.22
C LYS A 27 -11.44 -5.97 6.12
N LEU A 28 -12.29 -6.85 5.58
CA LEU A 28 -13.30 -7.57 6.36
C LEU A 28 -12.68 -8.84 6.93
N ASP A 29 -12.94 -9.13 8.20
CA ASP A 29 -12.44 -10.33 8.86
C ASP A 29 -13.09 -11.58 8.26
N LYS A 30 -14.42 -11.55 8.15
CA LYS A 30 -15.24 -12.66 7.66
C LYS A 30 -15.54 -12.56 6.16
N PRO A 31 -15.65 -13.69 5.44
CA PRO A 31 -16.19 -13.71 4.08
C PRO A 31 -17.62 -13.13 4.04
N VAL A 32 -18.00 -12.56 2.91
CA VAL A 32 -19.31 -11.96 2.68
C VAL A 32 -20.14 -12.89 1.78
N SER A 33 -21.41 -13.08 2.12
CA SER A 33 -22.33 -13.87 1.28
C SER A 33 -22.69 -13.11 0.00
N HIS A 34 -23.04 -13.82 -1.08
CA HIS A 34 -23.50 -13.19 -2.33
C HIS A 34 -24.71 -12.28 -2.08
N LYS A 35 -25.67 -12.71 -1.26
CA LYS A 35 -26.86 -11.92 -0.91
C LYS A 35 -26.47 -10.57 -0.30
N THR A 36 -25.58 -10.58 0.69
CA THR A 36 -25.12 -9.34 1.34
C THR A 36 -24.37 -8.44 0.35
N LEU A 37 -23.54 -9.01 -0.52
CA LEU A 37 -22.81 -8.26 -1.53
C LEU A 37 -23.75 -7.57 -2.51
N PHE A 38 -24.72 -8.31 -3.06
CA PHE A 38 -25.67 -7.79 -4.04
C PHE A 38 -26.58 -6.73 -3.43
N SER A 39 -27.13 -6.95 -2.23
CA SER A 39 -27.90 -5.91 -1.55
C SER A 39 -27.09 -4.64 -1.28
N ALA A 40 -25.79 -4.74 -1.01
CA ALA A 40 -24.95 -3.56 -0.84
C ALA A 40 -24.70 -2.81 -2.16
N LEU A 41 -24.63 -3.54 -3.29
CA LEU A 41 -24.54 -2.94 -4.63
C LEU A 41 -25.84 -2.24 -5.01
N ASP A 42 -26.98 -2.90 -4.80
CA ASP A 42 -28.31 -2.34 -5.09
C ASP A 42 -28.56 -1.02 -4.35
N ILE A 43 -28.00 -0.86 -3.16
CA ILE A 43 -28.08 0.38 -2.37
C ILE A 43 -27.10 1.44 -2.89
N ALA A 44 -25.89 1.03 -3.28
CA ALA A 44 -24.81 1.96 -3.62
C ALA A 44 -24.83 2.43 -5.07
N LEU A 45 -25.50 1.69 -5.95
CA LEU A 45 -25.63 1.96 -7.38
C LEU A 45 -27.08 2.34 -7.69
N ASN A 46 -27.28 3.22 -8.66
CA ASN A 46 -28.63 3.50 -9.15
C ASN A 46 -29.12 2.35 -10.08
N GLN A 47 -30.37 2.43 -10.51
CA GLN A 47 -30.98 1.38 -11.34
C GLN A 47 -30.23 1.17 -12.66
N ASP A 48 -29.92 2.26 -13.39
CA ASP A 48 -29.22 2.20 -14.67
C ASP A 48 -27.81 1.57 -14.53
N GLU A 49 -27.13 1.88 -13.43
CA GLU A 49 -25.82 1.33 -13.09
C GLU A 49 -25.88 -0.16 -12.79
N ASN A 50 -26.90 -0.61 -12.05
CA ASN A 50 -27.11 -2.02 -11.76
C ASN A 50 -27.48 -2.81 -13.02
N ASP A 51 -28.36 -2.25 -13.85
CA ASP A 51 -28.77 -2.86 -15.13
C ASP A 51 -27.61 -2.92 -16.13
N ALA A 52 -26.60 -2.05 -15.98
CA ALA A 52 -25.39 -2.10 -16.77
C ALA A 52 -24.44 -3.25 -16.38
N ILE A 53 -24.62 -3.90 -15.23
CA ILE A 53 -23.77 -5.00 -14.79
C ILE A 53 -23.98 -6.25 -15.66
N THR A 54 -22.89 -6.76 -16.20
CA THR A 54 -22.88 -7.98 -17.05
C THR A 54 -22.34 -9.21 -16.34
N SER A 55 -21.47 -9.03 -15.35
CA SER A 55 -20.93 -10.14 -14.56
C SER A 55 -20.35 -9.64 -13.24
N ILE A 56 -20.54 -10.44 -12.18
CA ILE A 56 -19.92 -10.25 -10.87
C ILE A 56 -19.26 -11.57 -10.48
N TYR A 57 -17.96 -11.56 -10.19
CA TYR A 57 -17.23 -12.78 -9.83
C TYR A 57 -16.04 -12.51 -8.91
N ASN A 58 -15.60 -13.56 -8.20
CA ASN A 58 -14.38 -13.52 -7.42
C ASN A 58 -13.14 -13.64 -8.31
N PHE A 59 -12.10 -12.86 -8.01
CA PHE A 59 -10.80 -12.94 -8.68
C PHE A 59 -9.70 -13.05 -7.63
N TRP A 60 -8.74 -13.96 -7.80
CA TRP A 60 -7.61 -14.22 -6.88
C TRP A 60 -7.97 -14.74 -5.48
N SER A 61 -9.10 -14.33 -4.90
CA SER A 61 -9.65 -14.85 -3.65
C SER A 61 -11.15 -14.57 -3.53
N ASN A 62 -11.81 -15.18 -2.54
CA ASN A 62 -13.21 -14.87 -2.18
C ASN A 62 -13.41 -13.45 -1.58
N LYS A 63 -12.33 -12.67 -1.43
CA LYS A 63 -12.35 -11.30 -0.91
C LYS A 63 -12.07 -10.23 -1.96
N VAL A 64 -11.84 -10.60 -3.22
CA VAL A 64 -11.68 -9.62 -4.31
C VAL A 64 -12.72 -9.94 -5.36
N TRP A 65 -13.58 -8.96 -5.63
CA TRP A 65 -14.70 -9.08 -6.54
C TRP A 65 -14.48 -8.16 -7.73
N ILE A 66 -14.70 -8.66 -8.93
CA ILE A 66 -14.70 -7.89 -10.17
C ILE A 66 -16.16 -7.74 -10.61
N ILE A 67 -16.55 -6.51 -10.90
CA ILE A 67 -17.87 -6.15 -11.40
C ILE A 67 -17.65 -5.53 -12.77
N LYS A 68 -18.17 -6.19 -13.80
CA LYS A 68 -18.01 -5.80 -15.19
C LYS A 68 -19.29 -5.20 -15.72
N PHE A 69 -19.18 -4.11 -16.45
CA PHE A 69 -20.31 -3.41 -17.06
C PHE A 69 -20.33 -3.58 -18.58
N ASN A 70 -21.51 -3.46 -19.16
CA ASN A 70 -21.69 -3.38 -20.61
C ASN A 70 -21.03 -2.11 -21.18
N SER A 71 -20.90 -2.01 -22.50
CA SER A 71 -20.21 -0.88 -23.14
C SER A 71 -20.96 0.46 -23.09
N ALA A 72 -22.24 0.46 -22.71
CA ALA A 72 -23.04 1.68 -22.63
C ALA A 72 -22.74 2.50 -21.35
N PHE A 73 -22.13 1.87 -20.35
CA PHE A 73 -21.77 2.50 -19.09
C PHE A 73 -20.25 2.64 -18.94
N ASN A 74 -19.76 3.79 -18.48
CA ASN A 74 -18.34 3.98 -18.19
C ASN A 74 -18.04 3.69 -16.71
N SER A 75 -17.42 2.55 -16.42
CA SER A 75 -17.06 2.14 -15.05
C SER A 75 -16.16 3.13 -14.29
N GLN A 76 -15.45 4.03 -15.00
CA GLN A 76 -14.63 5.06 -14.35
C GLN A 76 -15.47 6.07 -13.56
N ASP A 77 -16.73 6.27 -13.94
CA ASP A 77 -17.63 7.27 -13.35
C ASP A 77 -17.99 6.93 -11.89
N ILE A 78 -17.76 5.67 -11.49
CA ILE A 78 -18.07 5.15 -10.15
C ILE A 78 -16.82 4.78 -9.36
N TYR A 79 -15.63 5.11 -9.86
CA TYR A 79 -14.41 4.96 -9.09
C TYR A 79 -14.47 5.77 -7.80
N ASN A 80 -13.94 5.20 -6.72
CA ASN A 80 -14.00 5.71 -5.36
C ASN A 80 -15.40 5.80 -4.74
N ARG A 81 -16.45 5.32 -5.41
CA ARG A 81 -17.77 5.21 -4.79
C ARG A 81 -17.70 4.28 -3.58
N LYS A 82 -18.27 4.75 -2.46
CA LYS A 82 -18.29 4.01 -1.20
C LYS A 82 -19.45 3.02 -1.21
N ILE A 83 -19.14 1.77 -0.94
CA ILE A 83 -20.10 0.71 -0.67
C ILE A 83 -19.98 0.36 0.82
N ASN A 84 -21.10 0.37 1.53
CA ASN A 84 -21.15 -0.09 2.91
C ASN A 84 -21.47 -1.58 2.95
N ILE A 85 -20.58 -2.38 3.53
CA ILE A 85 -20.79 -3.81 3.73
C ILE A 85 -20.53 -4.12 5.20
N ASN A 86 -21.56 -4.60 5.90
CA ASN A 86 -21.51 -4.92 7.33
C ASN A 86 -20.93 -3.76 8.17
N GLY A 87 -21.33 -2.52 7.87
CA GLY A 87 -20.86 -1.32 8.57
C GLY A 87 -19.48 -0.81 8.15
N THR A 88 -18.77 -1.51 7.26
CA THR A 88 -17.46 -1.08 6.75
C THR A 88 -17.63 -0.40 5.39
N ASN A 89 -17.09 0.82 5.26
CA ASN A 89 -17.06 1.53 3.99
C ASN A 89 -15.86 1.08 3.15
N ILE A 90 -16.14 0.58 1.95
CA ILE A 90 -15.13 0.10 0.99
C ILE A 90 -15.34 0.83 -0.32
N ASN A 91 -14.26 1.29 -0.94
CA ASN A 91 -14.33 1.99 -2.21
C ASN A 91 -14.34 1.00 -3.38
N LEU A 92 -15.11 1.32 -4.42
CA LEU A 92 -14.90 0.78 -5.75
C LEU A 92 -13.59 1.33 -6.30
N GLU A 93 -12.70 0.43 -6.72
CA GLU A 93 -11.41 0.76 -7.32
C GLU A 93 -11.40 0.39 -8.80
N ASP A 94 -10.49 1.00 -9.56
CA ASP A 94 -10.14 0.47 -10.88
C ASP A 94 -9.69 -1.01 -10.74
N ALA A 95 -10.31 -1.88 -11.55
CA ALA A 95 -10.03 -3.31 -11.55
C ALA A 95 -8.58 -3.64 -11.93
N ASN A 96 -7.96 -2.77 -12.71
CA ASN A 96 -6.56 -2.88 -13.13
C ASN A 96 -5.60 -2.11 -12.22
N LYS A 97 -6.12 -1.39 -11.21
CA LYS A 97 -5.28 -0.70 -10.22
C LYS A 97 -4.45 -1.72 -9.47
N LEU A 98 -3.14 -1.62 -9.67
CA LEU A 98 -2.19 -2.42 -8.93
C LEU A 98 -2.31 -2.09 -7.44
N PRO A 99 -2.27 -3.11 -6.55
CA PRO A 99 -2.13 -2.83 -5.14
C PRO A 99 -0.88 -1.97 -4.95
N ASP A 100 -1.00 -0.94 -4.11
CA ASP A 100 0.17 -0.17 -3.73
C ASP A 100 1.12 -1.09 -2.95
N LEU A 101 2.13 -1.61 -3.66
CA LEU A 101 3.15 -2.49 -3.09
C LEU A 101 4.17 -1.70 -2.26
N ARG A 102 3.92 -0.43 -1.96
CA ARG A 102 4.78 0.32 -1.06
C ARG A 102 4.81 -0.32 0.32
N ARG A 103 6.02 -0.54 0.79
CA ARG A 103 6.32 -0.88 2.16
C ARG A 103 6.64 0.39 2.93
N TYR A 104 6.43 0.34 4.24
CA TYR A 104 6.75 1.42 5.14
C TYR A 104 7.73 0.91 6.20
N CYS A 105 8.74 1.71 6.51
CA CYS A 105 9.58 1.46 7.68
C CYS A 105 10.00 2.78 8.32
N THR A 106 10.41 2.71 9.58
CA THR A 106 10.97 3.86 10.29
C THR A 106 12.43 3.57 10.60
N PHE A 107 13.32 4.48 10.23
CA PHE A 107 14.72 4.46 10.64
C PHE A 107 14.91 5.30 11.90
N ARG A 108 15.71 4.81 12.85
CA ARG A 108 16.24 5.56 13.98
C ARG A 108 17.69 5.90 13.71
N PHE A 109 18.02 7.19 13.78
CA PHE A 109 19.37 7.70 13.67
C PHE A 109 19.86 8.11 15.05
N HIS A 110 20.93 7.45 15.51
CA HIS A 110 21.59 7.72 16.78
C HIS A 110 22.85 8.55 16.58
N PHE A 111 23.26 9.26 17.63
CA PHE A 111 24.51 10.04 17.70
C PHE A 111 24.58 11.21 16.71
N LEU A 112 23.43 11.76 16.31
CA LEU A 112 23.37 13.03 15.58
C LEU A 112 23.30 14.20 16.58
N PRO A 113 23.94 15.34 16.30
CA PRO A 113 23.82 16.52 17.14
C PRO A 113 22.39 17.09 17.09
N SER A 114 21.99 17.80 18.14
CA SER A 114 20.63 18.34 18.27
C SER A 114 20.26 19.34 17.17
N ASN A 115 21.25 20.08 16.64
CA ASN A 115 21.09 21.03 15.54
C ASN A 115 21.22 20.39 14.15
N PHE A 116 21.28 19.05 14.05
CA PHE A 116 21.41 18.36 12.77
C PHE A 116 20.17 18.63 11.88
N LYS A 117 20.41 19.18 10.68
CA LYS A 117 19.36 19.59 9.75
C LYS A 117 18.64 18.38 9.16
N CYS A 118 17.31 18.36 9.20
CA CYS A 118 16.51 17.28 8.62
C CYS A 118 16.71 17.13 7.10
N GLU A 119 17.07 18.21 6.40
CA GLU A 119 17.43 18.19 4.97
C GLU A 119 18.62 17.27 4.67
N LEU A 120 19.60 17.18 5.58
CA LEU A 120 20.73 16.26 5.41
C LEU A 120 20.28 14.79 5.49
N LEU A 121 19.24 14.48 6.27
CA LEU A 121 18.63 13.14 6.25
C LEU A 121 17.93 12.86 4.93
N LYS A 122 17.31 13.86 4.31
CA LYS A 122 16.73 13.71 2.95
C LYS A 122 17.81 13.37 1.93
N ASN A 123 18.89 14.16 1.91
CA ASN A 123 20.03 13.95 1.03
C ASN A 123 20.67 12.56 1.21
N PHE A 124 20.70 12.04 2.45
CA PHE A 124 21.17 10.68 2.73
C PHE A 124 20.33 9.62 1.99
N PHE A 125 19.00 9.72 2.01
CA PHE A 125 18.15 8.77 1.28
C PHE A 125 18.19 8.99 -0.24
N ASP A 126 18.23 10.24 -0.69
CA ASP A 126 18.28 10.59 -2.12
C ASP A 126 19.57 10.07 -2.79
N ALA A 127 20.67 9.97 -2.04
CA ALA A 127 21.93 9.41 -2.53
C ALA A 127 21.82 7.94 -3.00
N PHE A 128 20.83 7.18 -2.50
CA PHE A 128 20.59 5.80 -2.94
C PHE A 128 19.79 5.70 -4.25
N ARG A 129 19.23 6.82 -4.74
CA ARG A 129 18.50 6.90 -6.02
C ARG A 129 17.45 5.80 -6.21
N ILE A 130 16.75 5.46 -5.12
CA ILE A 130 15.71 4.43 -5.13
C ILE A 130 14.44 5.04 -5.71
N ASP A 131 14.09 4.66 -6.93
CA ASP A 131 12.85 5.12 -7.56
C ASP A 131 11.62 4.75 -6.70
N GLY A 132 10.69 5.69 -6.56
CA GLY A 132 9.49 5.54 -5.74
C GLY A 132 9.69 5.62 -4.22
N LEU A 133 10.93 5.75 -3.71
CA LEU A 133 11.18 6.03 -2.29
C LEU A 133 10.69 7.42 -1.92
N ARG A 134 9.99 7.54 -0.80
CA ARG A 134 9.55 8.84 -0.25
C ARG A 134 9.80 8.89 1.25
N ILE A 135 10.17 10.07 1.72
CA ILE A 135 10.20 10.38 3.14
C ILE A 135 8.80 10.87 3.55
N GLU A 136 8.15 10.11 4.41
CA GLU A 136 6.79 10.36 4.88
C GLU A 136 6.75 11.26 6.11
N ASP A 137 7.73 11.12 7.00
CA ASP A 137 7.85 11.91 8.23
C ASP A 137 9.29 11.95 8.73
N ILE A 138 9.67 13.07 9.35
CA ILE A 138 10.90 13.20 10.14
C ILE A 138 10.53 13.78 11.50
N SER A 139 10.80 13.02 12.55
CA SER A 139 10.45 13.38 13.93
C SER A 139 11.62 13.15 14.88
N GLU A 140 11.55 13.73 16.08
CA GLU A 140 12.52 13.54 17.15
C GLU A 140 11.90 12.71 18.27
N GLU A 141 12.64 11.75 18.81
CA GLU A 141 12.16 10.99 19.96
C GLU A 141 12.36 11.74 21.26
N ASN A 142 11.41 11.56 22.16
CA ASN A 142 11.52 11.96 23.55
C ASN A 142 11.84 10.76 24.44
N TYR A 143 12.37 11.01 25.62
CA TYR A 143 12.39 10.00 26.69
C TYR A 143 10.97 9.56 27.04
N LYS A 144 10.79 8.31 27.45
CA LYS A 144 9.47 7.78 27.82
C LYS A 144 8.85 8.52 29.00
N ASP A 145 9.69 8.88 29.97
CA ASP A 145 9.23 9.39 31.26
C ASP A 145 9.21 10.92 31.33
N ARG A 146 9.75 11.63 30.32
CA ARG A 146 9.85 13.10 30.30
C ARG A 146 9.73 13.63 28.87
N PRO A 147 9.12 14.80 28.64
CA PRO A 147 9.02 15.44 27.32
C PRO A 147 10.34 16.11 26.89
N LEU A 148 11.46 15.42 27.09
CA LEU A 148 12.80 15.86 26.70
C LEU A 148 13.27 15.01 25.52
N LYS A 149 13.87 15.67 24.52
CA LYS A 149 14.44 15.01 23.34
C LYS A 149 15.59 14.10 23.77
N ASN A 150 15.61 12.88 23.27
CA ASN A 150 16.64 11.88 23.61
C ASN A 150 17.80 11.83 22.60
N GLY A 151 17.82 12.74 21.63
CA GLY A 151 18.85 12.82 20.58
C GLY A 151 18.69 11.81 19.43
N VAL A 152 17.62 11.02 19.41
CA VAL A 152 17.30 10.11 18.29
C VAL A 152 16.35 10.79 17.31
N LYS A 153 16.73 10.80 16.02
CA LYS A 153 15.83 11.22 14.94
C LYS A 153 15.18 10.00 14.29
N ARG A 154 13.88 10.08 14.04
CA ARG A 154 13.11 9.08 13.29
C ARG A 154 12.83 9.57 11.89
N VAL A 155 13.06 8.72 10.90
CA VAL A 155 12.67 8.98 9.52
C VAL A 155 11.76 7.85 9.07
N LYS A 156 10.49 8.17 8.83
CA LYS A 156 9.53 7.24 8.24
C LYS A 156 9.63 7.36 6.73
N ILE A 157 9.81 6.23 6.05
CA ILE A 157 9.85 6.18 4.58
C ILE A 157 8.78 5.25 4.03
N SER A 158 8.35 5.50 2.80
CA SER A 158 7.68 4.55 1.93
C SER A 158 8.59 4.18 0.76
N TYR A 159 8.54 2.94 0.28
CA TYR A 159 9.40 2.45 -0.81
C TYR A 159 8.77 1.26 -1.53
N PRO A 160 9.08 1.02 -2.82
CA PRO A 160 8.56 -0.14 -3.54
C PRO A 160 9.03 -1.46 -2.93
N LYS A 161 8.16 -2.47 -2.83
CA LYS A 161 8.52 -3.80 -2.28
C LYS A 161 9.78 -4.41 -2.91
N GLN A 162 10.05 -4.16 -4.19
CA GLN A 162 11.22 -4.72 -4.87
C GLN A 162 12.56 -4.23 -4.27
N THR A 163 12.56 -3.08 -3.58
CA THR A 163 13.78 -2.46 -3.05
C THR A 163 14.06 -2.85 -1.59
N GLU A 164 13.26 -3.77 -1.02
CA GLU A 164 13.30 -4.13 0.41
C GLU A 164 14.69 -4.59 0.88
N ASN A 165 15.42 -5.34 0.06
CA ASN A 165 16.77 -5.78 0.39
C ASN A 165 17.76 -4.60 0.51
N ILE A 166 17.63 -3.60 -0.36
CA ILE A 166 18.45 -2.38 -0.31
C ILE A 166 18.11 -1.60 0.97
N ILE A 167 16.82 -1.46 1.29
CA ILE A 167 16.37 -0.76 2.50
C ILE A 167 16.89 -1.44 3.76
N LYS A 168 16.82 -2.77 3.86
CA LYS A 168 17.35 -3.51 5.02
C LYS A 168 18.85 -3.26 5.23
N ASN A 169 19.61 -3.16 4.15
CA ASN A 169 21.05 -2.88 4.20
C ASN A 169 21.41 -1.45 4.65
N LEU A 170 20.44 -0.54 4.78
CA LEU A 170 20.66 0.78 5.36
C LEU A 170 20.75 0.73 6.91
N SER A 171 20.29 -0.35 7.53
CA SER A 171 20.31 -0.55 8.99
C SER A 171 21.69 -0.97 9.48
N ARG A 172 22.65 -0.05 9.46
CA ARG A 172 24.04 -0.29 9.88
C ARG A 172 24.70 1.00 10.39
N PRO A 173 25.87 0.92 11.03
CA PRO A 173 26.70 2.10 11.25
C PRO A 173 26.97 2.81 9.93
N ALA A 174 26.84 4.14 9.92
CA ALA A 174 27.01 4.97 8.74
C ALA A 174 27.77 6.25 9.07
N ASN A 175 28.52 6.76 8.10
CA ASN A 175 29.10 8.09 8.16
C ASN A 175 28.21 9.05 7.37
N ILE A 176 27.51 9.94 8.07
CA ILE A 176 26.61 10.91 7.47
C ILE A 176 27.23 12.29 7.64
N PHE A 177 27.67 12.89 6.53
CA PHE A 177 28.35 14.20 6.49
C PHE A 177 29.50 14.33 7.51
N GLY A 178 30.37 13.31 7.57
CA GLY A 178 31.53 13.29 8.47
C GLY A 178 31.23 12.86 9.92
N LEU A 179 29.96 12.59 10.25
CA LEU A 179 29.55 12.12 11.58
C LEU A 179 29.29 10.62 11.58
N ARG A 180 29.89 9.90 12.54
CA ARG A 180 29.56 8.50 12.79
C ARG A 180 28.18 8.43 13.46
N CYS A 181 27.25 7.76 12.81
CA CYS A 181 25.92 7.50 13.33
C CYS A 181 25.63 6.01 13.32
N VAL A 182 24.67 5.59 14.13
CA VAL A 182 24.10 4.24 14.06
C VAL A 182 22.69 4.36 13.53
N VAL A 183 22.40 3.63 12.45
CA VAL A 183 21.10 3.59 11.80
C VAL A 183 20.46 2.23 12.08
N SER A 184 19.22 2.23 12.59
CA SER A 184 18.45 1.00 12.83
C SER A 184 17.03 1.11 12.30
N ILE A 185 16.46 0.00 11.84
CA ILE A 185 15.05 -0.07 11.42
C ILE A 185 14.16 -0.46 12.60
N VAL A 186 13.06 0.26 12.78
CA VAL A 186 12.00 -0.06 13.74
C VAL A 186 10.62 -0.01 13.08
N GLY A 187 9.71 -0.87 13.54
CA GLY A 187 8.30 -0.84 13.14
C GLY A 187 8.04 -1.21 11.68
N GLN A 188 8.78 -2.17 11.11
CA GLN A 188 8.36 -2.81 9.86
C GLN A 188 6.98 -3.44 10.06
N LYS A 189 5.96 -2.89 9.42
CA LYS A 189 4.68 -3.60 9.27
C LYS A 189 4.82 -4.57 8.09
N PRO A 190 4.52 -5.87 8.27
CA PRO A 190 4.64 -6.87 7.22
C PRO A 190 3.73 -6.64 6.02
#